data_AF-A0A662IRE3-F1
#
_entry.id   AF-A0A662IRE3-F1
#
_cell.length_a   1.000
_cell.length_b   1.000
_cell.length_c   1.000
_cell.angle_alpha   90.00
_cell.angle_beta   90.00
_cell.angle_gamma   90.00
#
_symmetry.space_group_name_H-M   'P 1'
#
loop_
_entity.id
_entity.type
_entity.pdbx_description
1 polymer ?
#
loop_
_entity_poly.entity_id
_entity_poly.type
_entity_poly.pdbx_seq_one_letter_code
_entity_poly.pdbx_strand_id
1 'polypeptide(L)'
;MKSSDERDKEEHRGRYTTVSIPVTLYNRIKELIRDTGFTSVSQFVTYILRDIVASMERERLESHVVSGEDKQRIIERLKRLGYL
;
A
#
# COMPACT_ATOMS: atom_id res chain seq x y z
N MET A 1 -38.22 5.55 14.89
CA MET A 1 -37.20 4.55 15.31
C MET A 1 -36.64 3.92 14.04
N LYS A 2 -35.54 4.44 13.46
CA LYS A 2 -34.90 3.80 12.30
C LYS A 2 -34.03 2.64 12.80
N SER A 3 -34.18 1.46 12.19
CA SER A 3 -33.51 0.22 12.57
C SER A 3 -31.99 0.38 12.63
N SER A 4 -31.37 -0.26 13.62
CA SER A 4 -29.93 -0.26 13.84
C SER A 4 -29.11 -0.76 12.64
N ASP A 5 -29.70 -1.53 11.72
CA ASP A 5 -29.07 -1.97 10.47
C ASP A 5 -28.74 -0.84 9.47
N GLU A 6 -29.42 0.32 9.52
CA GLU A 6 -29.10 1.45 8.63
C GLU A 6 -27.87 2.24 9.12
N ARG A 7 -27.57 2.20 10.41
CA ARG A 7 -26.46 2.98 11.02
C ARG A 7 -25.10 2.33 10.77
N ASP A 8 -25.03 1.01 10.76
CA ASP A 8 -23.78 0.28 10.49
C ASP A 8 -23.31 0.41 9.03
N LYS A 9 -24.21 0.72 8.08
CA LYS A 9 -23.83 0.96 6.68
C LYS A 9 -23.19 2.33 6.43
N GLU A 10 -23.34 3.29 7.34
CA GLU A 10 -22.77 4.64 7.17
C GLU A 10 -21.32 4.75 7.69
N GLU A 11 -20.94 3.98 8.72
CA GLU A 11 -19.64 4.13 9.39
C GLU A 11 -18.46 3.49 8.64
N HIS A 12 -18.69 2.63 7.65
CA HIS A 12 -17.64 2.08 6.77
C HIS A 12 -17.50 2.80 5.43
N ARG A 13 -18.06 4.01 5.31
CA ARG A 13 -17.72 4.90 4.19
C ARG A 13 -16.31 5.44 4.39
N GLY A 14 -15.32 4.57 4.14
CA GLY A 14 -13.91 4.95 4.05
C GLY A 14 -13.80 6.25 3.25
N ARG A 15 -13.12 7.25 3.81
CA ARG A 15 -13.02 8.57 3.17
C ARG A 15 -12.30 8.40 1.83
N TYR A 16 -13.04 8.48 0.74
CA TYR A 16 -12.48 8.39 -0.62
C TYR A 16 -11.89 9.74 -1.02
N THR A 17 -10.78 9.70 -1.75
CA THR A 17 -10.21 10.85 -2.43
C THR A 17 -10.22 10.63 -3.94
N THR A 18 -10.23 11.71 -4.71
CA THR A 18 -10.25 11.65 -6.18
C THR A 18 -8.86 11.97 -6.71
N VAL A 19 -8.39 11.18 -7.68
CA VAL A 19 -7.12 11.41 -8.37
C VAL A 19 -7.42 11.59 -9.86
N SER A 20 -6.94 12.69 -10.42
CA SER A 20 -7.06 12.95 -11.86
C SER A 20 -6.08 12.07 -12.62
N ILE A 21 -6.59 11.30 -13.60
CA ILE A 21 -5.78 10.53 -14.53
C ILE A 21 -6.16 10.89 -15.98
N PRO A 22 -5.23 10.83 -16.93
CA PRO A 22 -5.55 11.05 -18.34
C PRO A 22 -6.67 10.12 -18.81
N VAL A 23 -7.62 10.66 -19.57
CA VAL A 23 -8.77 9.90 -20.09
C VAL A 23 -8.32 8.69 -20.91
N THR A 24 -7.23 8.83 -21.67
CA THR A 24 -6.62 7.75 -22.44
C THR A 24 -6.19 6.58 -21.56
N LEU A 25 -5.61 6.86 -20.40
CA LEU A 25 -5.17 5.83 -19.44
C LEU A 25 -6.38 5.19 -18.76
N TYR A 26 -7.36 5.99 -18.33
CA TYR A 26 -8.61 5.48 -17.77
C TYR A 26 -9.30 4.48 -18.70
N ASN A 27 -9.43 4.83 -19.98
CA ASN A 27 -10.07 3.96 -20.97
C ASN A 27 -9.30 2.65 -21.19
N ARG A 28 -7.97 2.71 -21.25
CA ARG A 28 -7.14 1.50 -21.34
C ARG A 28 -7.32 0.58 -20.13
N ILE A 29 -7.35 1.16 -18.92
CA ILE A 29 -7.56 0.39 -17.69
C ILE A 29 -8.97 -0.20 -17.68
N LYS A 30 -9.98 0.57 -18.10
CA LYS A 30 -11.37 0.12 -18.18
C LYS A 30 -11.52 -1.11 -19.09
N GLU A 31 -10.88 -1.10 -20.26
CA GLU A 31 -10.88 -2.26 -21.15
C GLU A 31 -10.10 -3.44 -20.56
N LEU A 32 -8.96 -3.18 -19.91
CA LEU A 32 -8.13 -4.21 -19.28
C LEU A 32 -8.89 -4.97 -18.18
N ILE A 33 -9.70 -4.27 -17.38
CA ILE A 33 -10.42 -4.88 -16.26
C ILE A 33 -11.77 -5.50 -16.66
N ARG A 34 -12.21 -5.34 -17.91
CA ARG A 34 -13.56 -5.74 -18.37
C ARG A 34 -13.86 -7.22 -18.14
N ASP A 35 -12.86 -8.07 -18.34
CA ASP A 35 -12.98 -9.53 -18.22
C ASP A 35 -12.35 -10.05 -16.91
N THR A 36 -12.24 -9.17 -15.91
CA THR A 36 -11.66 -9.48 -14.58
C THR A 36 -12.73 -9.41 -13.49
N GLY A 37 -12.37 -9.78 -12.26
CA GLY A 37 -13.25 -9.65 -11.08
C GLY A 37 -13.39 -8.21 -10.54
N PHE A 38 -12.77 -7.21 -11.15
CA PHE A 38 -12.84 -5.83 -10.66
C PHE A 38 -14.13 -5.14 -11.12
N THR A 39 -14.87 -4.59 -10.17
CA THR A 39 -16.14 -3.88 -10.42
C THR A 39 -15.97 -2.43 -10.87
N SER A 40 -14.76 -1.85 -10.71
CA SER A 40 -14.46 -0.48 -11.12
C SER A 40 -12.97 -0.23 -11.30
N VAL A 41 -12.63 0.82 -12.06
CA VAL A 41 -11.25 1.32 -12.19
C VAL A 41 -10.69 1.72 -10.82
N SER A 42 -11.50 2.34 -9.96
CA SER A 42 -11.08 2.73 -8.61
C SER A 42 -10.69 1.54 -7.74
N GLN A 43 -11.43 0.42 -7.82
CA GLN A 43 -11.09 -0.82 -7.12
C GLN A 43 -9.75 -1.39 -7.60
N PHE A 44 -9.57 -1.46 -8.92
CA PHE A 44 -8.33 -1.93 -9.53
C PHE A 44 -7.11 -1.08 -9.13
N VAL A 45 -7.23 0.25 -9.24
CA VAL A 45 -6.16 1.17 -8.87
C VAL A 45 -5.85 1.08 -7.38
N THR A 46 -6.87 0.97 -6.52
CA THR A 46 -6.68 0.79 -5.07
C THR A 46 -5.93 -0.49 -4.73
N TYR A 47 -6.26 -1.60 -5.41
CA TYR A 47 -5.57 -2.87 -5.24
C TYR A 47 -4.08 -2.75 -5.60
N ILE A 48 -3.76 -2.19 -6.76
CA ILE A 48 -2.38 -2.02 -7.21
C ILE A 48 -1.60 -1.08 -6.30
N LEU A 49 -2.17 0.08 -5.97
CA LEU A 49 -1.49 1.06 -5.12
C LEU A 49 -1.19 0.51 -3.73
N ARG A 50 -2.05 -0.34 -3.17
CA ARG A 50 -1.80 -0.97 -1.88
C ARG A 50 -0.53 -1.82 -1.90
N ASP A 51 -0.34 -2.62 -2.93
CA ASP A 51 0.83 -3.48 -3.06
C ASP A 51 2.12 -2.66 -3.28
N ILE A 52 2.07 -1.68 -4.18
CA ILE A 52 3.22 -0.80 -4.47
C ILE A 52 3.64 -0.04 -3.22
N VAL A 53 2.70 0.57 -2.49
CA VAL A 53 3.00 1.33 -1.27
C VAL A 53 3.59 0.40 -0.20
N ALA A 54 3.01 -0.78 0.00
CA ALA A 54 3.54 -1.75 0.98
C ALA A 54 4.96 -2.23 0.62
N SER A 55 5.28 -2.34 -0.68
CA SER A 55 6.66 -2.64 -1.12
C SER A 55 7.61 -1.48 -0.83
N MET A 56 7.21 -0.24 -1.17
CA MET A 56 8.03 0.96 -0.93
C MET A 56 8.27 1.21 0.57
N GLU A 57 7.27 0.97 1.41
CA GLU A 57 7.40 1.10 2.86
C GLU A 57 8.37 0.05 3.43
N ARG A 58 8.30 -1.19 2.95
CA ARG A 58 9.26 -2.24 3.34
C ARG A 58 10.69 -1.89 2.94
N GLU A 59 10.91 -1.49 1.70
CA GLU A 59 12.23 -1.07 1.22
C GLU A 59 12.76 0.13 2.00
N ARG A 60 11.89 1.09 2.33
CA ARG A 60 12.25 2.22 3.18
C ARG A 60 12.63 1.76 4.60
N LEU A 61 11.87 0.87 5.21
CA LEU A 61 12.18 0.35 6.54
C LEU A 61 13.49 -0.45 6.53
N GLU A 62 13.70 -1.31 5.54
CA GLU A 62 14.93 -2.09 5.37
C GLU A 62 16.14 -1.19 5.13
N SER A 63 16.03 -0.18 4.25
CA SER A 63 17.11 0.78 4.02
C SER A 63 17.41 1.67 5.24
N HIS A 64 16.41 1.98 6.07
CA HIS A 64 16.63 2.72 7.33
C HIS A 64 17.25 1.85 8.42
N VAL A 65 16.82 0.58 8.56
CA VAL A 65 17.39 -0.38 9.53
C VAL A 65 18.79 -0.83 9.11
N VAL A 66 19.08 -0.77 7.81
CA VAL A 66 20.33 -1.21 7.20
C VAL A 66 21.08 -0.02 6.59
N SER A 67 21.02 1.15 7.23
CA SER A 67 22.01 2.20 6.95
C SER A 67 23.41 1.64 7.22
N GLY A 68 24.37 1.91 6.33
CA GLY A 68 25.73 1.35 6.42
C GLY A 68 26.40 1.61 7.77
N GLU A 69 26.05 2.72 8.44
CA GLU A 69 26.52 3.07 9.78
C GLU A 69 26.02 2.10 10.86
N ASP A 70 24.74 1.70 10.82
CA ASP A 70 24.18 0.77 11.80
C ASP A 70 24.70 -0.65 11.60
N LYS A 71 24.94 -1.05 10.35
CA LYS A 71 25.67 -2.29 10.03
C LYS A 71 27.06 -2.32 10.66
N GLN A 72 27.82 -1.23 10.53
CA GLN A 72 29.18 -1.15 11.08
C GLN A 72 29.17 -1.25 12.61
N ARG A 73 28.21 -0.57 13.27
CA ARG A 73 28.02 -0.62 14.73
C ARG A 73 27.61 -2.01 15.22
N ILE A 74 26.73 -2.70 14.49
CA ILE A 74 26.34 -4.09 14.80
C ILE A 74 27.55 -5.02 14.67
N ILE A 75 28.36 -4.89 13.61
CA ILE A 75 29.58 -5.70 13.41
C ILE A 75 30.60 -5.45 14.52
N GLU A 76 30.87 -4.20 14.89
CA GLU A 76 31.75 -3.90 16.03
C GLU A 76 31.24 -4.51 17.34
N ARG A 77 29.93 -4.43 17.58
CA ARG A 77 29.31 -4.99 18.78
C ARG A 77 29.42 -6.52 18.81
N LEU A 78 29.22 -7.19 17.68
CA LEU A 78 29.36 -8.64 17.56
C LEU A 78 30.81 -9.10 17.78
N LYS A 79 31.80 -8.39 17.23
CA LYS A 79 33.23 -8.64 17.48
C LYS A 79 33.58 -8.50 18.96
N ARG A 80 33.10 -7.45 19.63
CA ARG A 80 33.32 -7.25 21.08
C ARG A 80 32.70 -8.34 21.94
N LEU A 81 31.61 -8.94 21.47
CA LEU A 81 30.91 -10.03 22.16
C LEU A 81 31.46 -11.42 21.79
N GLY A 82 32.42 -11.52 20.86
CA GLY A 82 33.05 -12.78 20.47
C GLY A 82 32.23 -13.67 19.54
N TYR A 83 31.20 -13.11 18.88
CA TYR A 83 30.39 -13.83 17.89
C TYR A 83 30.98 -13.80 16.47
N LEU A 84 32.09 -13.08 16.28
CA LEU A 84 32.83 -12.84 15.02
C LEU A 84 34.31 -12.72 15.35
#